data_AF-V5HJX4-F1
#
_entry.id   AF-V5HJX4-F1
#
_cell.length_a   1.000
_cell.length_b   1.000
_cell.length_c   1.000
_cell.angle_alpha   90.00
_cell.angle_beta   90.00
_cell.angle_gamma   90.00
#
_symmetry.space_group_name_H-M   'P 1'
#
loop_
_entity.id
_entity.type
_entity.pdbx_description
1 polymer ?
#
loop_
_entity_poly.entity_id
_entity_poly.type
_entity_poly.pdbx_seq_one_letter_code
_entity_poly.pdbx_strand_id
1 'polypeptide(L)'
;LIWTPAHTSVPGNEAAHELARALYFRVTVEPPDCRNMDERLQNYTEIVENYRLQRKQVPPPDKSLSNREAVAWRRLQAGNFINPVWAYHVQIDDRQNDNCKHCGARGTLDHIIWECASSPGPEANINCREAWEALLRSEVPA
;
A
#
# COMPACT_ATOMS: atom_id res chain seq x y z
N LEU A 1 8.13 -7.84 28.94
CA LEU A 1 8.49 -6.65 28.13
C LEU A 1 8.14 -5.42 28.96
N ILE A 2 9.07 -4.47 29.13
CA ILE A 2 8.84 -3.25 29.93
C ILE A 2 8.98 -2.05 29.00
N TRP A 3 7.88 -1.34 28.77
CA TRP A 3 7.89 -0.10 28.01
C TRP A 3 8.31 1.04 28.91
N THR A 4 9.39 1.72 28.54
CA THR A 4 9.96 2.81 29.35
C THR A 4 9.88 4.12 28.56
N PRO A 5 9.41 5.23 29.17
CA PRO A 5 9.33 6.51 28.47
C PRO A 5 10.70 6.98 27.96
N ALA A 6 10.74 7.67 26.83
CA ALA A 6 11.99 8.08 26.20
C ALA A 6 12.81 9.11 27.02
N HIS A 7 12.15 9.88 27.89
CA HIS A 7 12.75 11.00 28.64
C HIS A 7 13.19 10.63 30.06
N THR A 8 13.14 9.35 30.45
CA THR A 8 13.46 8.93 31.83
C THR A 8 14.93 8.64 32.08
N SER A 9 15.82 8.96 31.13
CA SER A 9 17.29 8.83 31.25
C SER A 9 17.73 7.51 31.91
N VAL A 10 17.14 6.41 31.46
CA VAL A 10 17.47 5.09 31.98
C VAL A 10 18.84 4.71 31.44
N PRO A 11 19.84 4.39 32.30
CA PRO A 11 21.23 4.20 31.86
C PRO A 11 21.40 3.16 30.74
N GLY A 12 20.63 2.06 30.80
CA GLY A 12 20.66 1.05 29.74
C GLY A 12 20.11 1.53 28.40
N ASN A 13 19.09 2.41 28.42
CA ASN A 13 18.51 2.99 27.20
C ASN A 13 19.46 4.03 26.60
N GLU A 14 20.13 4.83 27.44
CA GLU A 14 21.14 5.80 26.99
C GLU A 14 22.36 5.10 26.37
N ALA A 15 22.88 4.04 27.01
CA ALA A 15 23.96 3.23 26.45
C ALA A 15 23.57 2.56 25.13
N ALA A 16 22.36 2.00 25.05
CA ALA A 16 21.84 1.44 23.80
C ALA A 16 21.69 2.51 22.70
N HIS A 17 21.21 3.70 23.05
CA HIS A 17 21.09 4.84 22.13
C HIS A 17 22.46 5.30 21.61
N GLU A 18 23.45 5.43 22.48
CA GLU A 18 24.82 5.81 22.11
C GLU A 18 25.46 4.77 21.17
N LEU A 19 25.34 3.48 21.49
CA LEU A 19 25.82 2.39 20.63
C LEU A 19 25.13 2.39 19.27
N ALA A 20 23.81 2.57 19.23
CA ALA A 20 23.07 2.66 17.97
C ALA A 20 23.54 3.83 17.10
N ARG A 21 23.81 5.00 17.71
CA ARG A 21 24.37 6.15 17.01
C ARG A 21 25.79 5.91 16.50
N ALA A 22 26.62 5.23 17.29
CA ALA A 22 27.98 4.86 16.90
C ALA A 22 27.99 3.86 15.73
N LEU A 23 26.98 2.99 15.64
CA LEU A 23 26.79 2.04 14.53
C LEU A 23 26.16 2.67 13.29
N TYR A 24 25.39 3.76 13.43
CA TYR A 24 24.73 4.45 12.32
C TYR A 24 25.71 4.88 11.22
N PHE A 25 26.90 5.36 11.60
CA PHE A 25 27.94 5.77 10.65
C PHE A 25 28.81 4.61 10.13
N ARG A 26 28.66 3.39 10.67
CA ARG A 26 29.45 2.22 10.28
C ARG A 26 28.78 1.34 9.24
N VAL A 27 27.46 1.48 9.04
CA VAL A 27 26.79 0.95 7.86
C VAL A 27 27.09 1.93 6.73
N THR A 28 28.19 1.68 6.02
CA THR A 28 28.54 2.38 4.79
C THR A 28 27.51 2.05 3.71
N VAL A 29 26.35 2.70 3.76
CA VAL A 29 25.74 3.14 2.51
C VAL A 29 26.55 4.37 2.17
N GLU A 30 27.37 4.30 1.11
CA GLU A 30 27.97 5.51 0.56
C GLU A 30 26.86 6.56 0.48
N PRO A 31 27.05 7.77 1.01
CA PRO A 31 26.07 8.82 0.81
C PRO A 31 25.81 8.87 -0.69
N PRO A 32 24.55 8.79 -1.15
CA PRO A 32 24.23 8.65 -2.56
C PRO A 32 25.00 9.72 -3.33
N ASP A 33 25.71 9.32 -4.40
CA ASP A 33 26.58 10.21 -5.16
C ASP A 33 25.81 11.46 -5.59
N CYS A 34 26.06 12.57 -4.88
CA CYS A 34 25.32 13.82 -5.06
C CYS A 34 25.74 14.56 -6.34
N ARG A 35 26.75 14.07 -7.07
CA ARG A 35 27.38 14.79 -8.18
C ARG A 35 26.47 14.98 -9.39
N ASN A 36 25.42 14.16 -9.52
CA ASN A 36 24.38 14.28 -10.53
C ASN A 36 23.00 14.65 -9.94
N MET A 37 22.94 15.13 -8.70
CA MET A 37 21.72 15.75 -8.15
C MET A 37 21.63 17.17 -8.71
N ASP A 38 21.41 17.28 -10.02
CA ASP A 38 20.84 18.50 -10.58
C ASP A 38 19.54 18.76 -9.80
N GLU A 39 19.45 19.95 -9.19
CA GLU A 39 18.36 20.41 -8.31
C GLU A 39 18.32 19.77 -6.91
N ARG A 40 19.24 20.18 -6.02
CA ARG A 40 19.11 19.95 -4.57
C ARG A 40 17.77 20.53 -4.10
N LEU A 41 16.82 19.67 -3.74
CA LEU A 41 15.61 20.03 -3.00
C LEU A 41 16.03 20.87 -1.78
N GLN A 42 15.67 22.15 -1.76
CA GLN A 42 16.24 23.13 -0.82
C GLN A 42 15.38 23.32 0.42
N ASN A 43 14.07 23.12 0.28
CA ASN A 43 13.14 23.25 1.40
C ASN A 43 12.54 21.90 1.82
N TYR A 44 12.05 21.86 3.07
CA TYR A 44 11.46 20.66 3.65
C TYR A 44 10.30 20.11 2.80
N THR A 45 9.49 20.99 2.20
CA THR A 45 8.34 20.62 1.38
C THR A 45 8.77 19.84 0.14
N GLU A 46 9.75 20.34 -0.60
CA GLU A 46 10.34 19.70 -1.78
C GLU A 46 10.94 18.34 -1.44
N ILE A 47 11.67 18.24 -0.33
CA ILE A 47 12.27 16.99 0.14
C ILE A 47 11.16 15.95 0.41
N VAL A 48 10.13 16.33 1.16
CA VAL A 48 9.00 15.45 1.49
C VAL A 48 8.21 15.06 0.25
N GLU A 49 7.96 16.00 -0.65
CA GLU A 49 7.24 15.76 -1.90
C GLU A 49 7.99 14.79 -2.81
N ASN A 50 9.30 14.98 -2.98
CA ASN A 50 10.14 14.04 -3.72
C ASN A 50 10.06 12.63 -3.12
N TYR A 51 10.29 12.46 -1.81
CA TYR A 51 10.16 11.13 -1.20
C TYR A 51 8.74 10.55 -1.29
N ARG A 52 7.71 11.40 -1.30
CA ARG A 52 6.32 10.96 -1.48
C ARG A 52 6.08 10.49 -2.91
N LEU A 53 6.54 11.23 -3.91
CA LEU A 53 6.40 10.90 -5.32
C LEU A 53 7.24 9.66 -5.69
N GLN A 54 8.46 9.54 -5.18
CA GLN A 54 9.30 8.36 -5.38
C GLN A 54 8.66 7.07 -4.84
N ARG A 55 7.87 7.14 -3.77
CA ARG A 55 7.14 5.99 -3.20
C ARG A 55 5.77 5.77 -3.82
N LYS A 56 5.29 6.68 -4.66
CA LYS A 56 3.97 6.61 -5.28
C LYS A 56 3.99 5.55 -6.39
N GLN A 57 3.51 4.35 -6.08
CA GLN A 57 3.44 3.24 -7.04
C GLN A 57 2.16 3.26 -7.88
N VAL A 58 1.11 3.93 -7.40
CA VAL A 58 -0.21 4.01 -8.04
C VAL A 58 -0.73 5.45 -8.03
N PRO A 59 -1.48 5.89 -9.05
CA PRO A 59 -2.05 7.23 -9.13
C PRO A 59 -3.10 7.50 -8.05
N PRO A 60 -3.38 8.78 -7.73
CA PRO A 60 -4.54 9.12 -6.93
C PRO A 60 -5.86 8.76 -7.66
N PRO A 61 -6.98 8.66 -6.94
CA PRO A 61 -8.30 8.53 -7.57
C PRO A 61 -8.59 9.74 -8.46
N ASP A 62 -9.35 9.52 -9.53
CA ASP A 62 -9.82 10.59 -10.40
C ASP A 62 -10.71 11.58 -9.62
N LYS A 63 -10.65 12.86 -9.99
CA LYS A 63 -11.39 13.94 -9.31
C LYS A 63 -12.90 13.88 -9.56
N SER A 64 -13.33 13.17 -10.61
CA SER A 64 -14.74 12.94 -10.95
C SER A 64 -15.42 11.91 -10.03
N LEU A 65 -14.64 11.05 -9.36
CA LEU A 65 -15.16 10.06 -8.45
C LEU A 65 -15.74 10.72 -7.20
N SER A 66 -16.88 10.21 -6.74
CA SER A 66 -17.41 10.54 -5.42
C SER A 66 -16.44 10.07 -4.33
N ASN A 67 -16.55 10.64 -3.13
CA ASN A 67 -15.73 10.20 -1.99
C ASN A 67 -15.84 8.69 -1.72
N ARG A 68 -17.02 8.09 -1.93
CA ARG A 68 -17.22 6.65 -1.73
C ARG A 68 -16.46 5.82 -2.76
N GLU A 69 -16.53 6.22 -4.03
CA GLU A 69 -15.82 5.54 -5.12
C GLU A 69 -14.31 5.73 -5.00
N ALA A 70 -13.85 6.93 -4.64
CA ALA A 70 -12.44 7.20 -4.39
C ALA A 70 -11.89 6.32 -3.24
N VAL A 71 -12.67 6.11 -2.18
CA VAL A 71 -12.30 5.19 -1.08
C VAL A 71 -12.29 3.74 -1.56
N ALA A 72 -13.29 3.31 -2.33
CA ALA A 72 -13.33 1.97 -2.92
C ALA A 72 -12.11 1.72 -3.80
N TRP A 73 -11.77 2.69 -4.66
CA TRP A 73 -10.60 2.66 -5.54
C TRP A 73 -9.29 2.54 -4.76
N ARG A 74 -9.13 3.32 -3.68
CA ARG A 74 -7.95 3.19 -2.80
C ARG A 74 -7.82 1.82 -2.16
N ARG A 75 -8.94 1.21 -1.76
CA ARG A 75 -8.93 -0.14 -1.20
C ARG A 75 -8.57 -1.21 -2.23
N LEU A 76 -9.02 -1.03 -3.47
CA LEU A 76 -8.62 -1.88 -4.60
C LEU A 76 -7.11 -1.78 -4.86
N GLN A 77 -6.58 -0.55 -4.94
CA GLN A 77 -5.14 -0.30 -5.06
C GLN A 77 -4.31 -0.89 -3.90
N ALA A 78 -4.85 -0.86 -2.68
CA ALA A 78 -4.19 -1.41 -1.49
C ALA A 78 -4.40 -2.93 -1.31
N GLY A 79 -5.18 -3.59 -2.18
CA GLY A 79 -5.47 -5.02 -2.08
C GLY A 79 -6.34 -5.42 -0.87
N ASN A 80 -7.10 -4.48 -0.30
CA ASN A 80 -7.94 -4.72 0.88
C ASN A 80 -9.41 -4.36 0.65
N PHE A 81 -9.84 -4.35 -0.62
CA PHE A 81 -11.25 -4.23 -0.95
C PHE A 81 -12.03 -5.45 -0.45
N ILE A 82 -13.25 -5.20 0.04
CA ILE A 82 -14.08 -6.23 0.67
C ILE A 82 -14.43 -7.30 -0.36
N ASN A 83 -14.13 -8.55 -0.01
CA ASN A 83 -14.44 -9.76 -0.78
C ASN A 83 -14.90 -10.87 0.19
N PRO A 84 -15.56 -11.95 -0.29
CA PRO A 84 -16.05 -13.03 0.56
C PRO A 84 -15.01 -13.61 1.53
N VAL A 85 -13.79 -13.86 1.08
CA VAL A 85 -12.71 -14.37 1.94
C VAL A 85 -12.36 -13.37 3.04
N TRP A 86 -12.24 -12.08 2.70
CA TRP A 86 -11.98 -11.04 3.68
C TRP A 86 -13.11 -10.93 4.71
N ALA A 87 -14.36 -10.95 4.26
CA ALA A 87 -15.54 -10.88 5.12
C ALA A 87 -15.58 -12.06 6.11
N TYR A 88 -15.32 -13.29 5.63
CA TYR A 88 -15.23 -14.48 6.48
C TYR A 88 -14.23 -14.35 7.63
N HIS A 89 -13.07 -13.73 7.37
CA HIS A 89 -12.02 -13.57 8.38
C HIS A 89 -12.29 -12.43 9.37
N VAL A 90 -12.97 -11.37 8.95
CA VAL A 90 -13.15 -10.15 9.76
C VAL A 90 -14.50 -10.11 10.48
N GLN A 91 -15.57 -10.61 9.88
CA GLN A 91 -16.93 -10.57 10.44
C GLN A 91 -17.22 -11.84 11.25
N ILE A 92 -16.57 -11.96 12.42
CA ILE A 92 -16.61 -13.18 13.24
C ILE A 92 -18.04 -13.53 13.71
N ASP A 93 -18.83 -12.53 14.06
CA ASP A 93 -20.19 -12.74 14.58
C ASP A 93 -21.24 -13.06 13.49
N ASP A 94 -20.94 -12.74 12.22
CA ASP A 94 -21.82 -12.95 11.06
C ASP A 94 -21.04 -13.62 9.92
N ARG A 95 -20.28 -14.67 10.25
CA ARG A 95 -19.48 -15.38 9.23
C ARG A 95 -20.39 -16.07 8.23
N GLN A 96 -20.49 -15.47 7.06
CA GLN A 96 -20.95 -16.15 5.86
C GLN A 96 -19.82 -16.99 5.25
N ASN A 97 -20.14 -17.90 4.34
CA ASN A 97 -19.11 -18.67 3.64
C ASN A 97 -18.13 -17.76 2.89
N ASP A 98 -16.91 -18.25 2.64
CA ASP A 98 -15.89 -17.53 1.86
C ASP A 98 -16.08 -17.73 0.35
N ASN A 99 -17.26 -18.18 -0.06
CA ASN A 99 -17.56 -18.55 -1.43
C ASN A 99 -18.06 -17.34 -2.23
N CYS A 100 -17.74 -17.34 -3.52
CA CYS A 100 -18.30 -16.45 -4.50
C CYS A 100 -19.80 -16.72 -4.63
N LYS A 101 -20.60 -15.65 -4.57
CA LYS A 101 -22.08 -15.73 -4.66
C LYS A 101 -22.60 -16.16 -6.02
N HIS A 102 -21.75 -16.13 -7.06
CA HIS A 102 -22.14 -16.45 -8.43
C HIS A 102 -21.83 -17.91 -8.81
N CYS A 103 -20.60 -18.37 -8.56
CA CYS A 103 -20.15 -19.71 -8.99
C CYS A 103 -19.89 -20.68 -7.83
N GLY A 104 -19.92 -20.23 -6.58
CA GLY A 104 -19.67 -21.07 -5.40
C GLY A 104 -18.19 -21.44 -5.14
N ALA A 105 -17.25 -21.06 -6.02
CA ALA A 105 -15.81 -21.20 -5.75
C ALA A 105 -15.33 -20.22 -4.66
N ARG A 106 -14.08 -20.30 -4.22
CA ARG A 106 -13.53 -19.38 -3.20
C ARG A 106 -13.50 -17.94 -3.73
N GLY A 107 -14.18 -17.02 -3.05
CA GLY A 107 -14.36 -15.62 -3.47
C GLY A 107 -13.21 -14.71 -3.05
N THR A 108 -12.02 -14.93 -3.61
CA THR A 108 -10.90 -14.00 -3.47
C THR A 108 -11.16 -12.70 -4.23
N LEU A 109 -10.34 -11.67 -3.99
CA LEU A 109 -10.44 -10.42 -4.74
C LEU A 109 -10.21 -10.63 -6.24
N ASP A 110 -9.17 -11.38 -6.60
CA ASP A 110 -8.86 -11.77 -7.99
C ASP A 110 -10.06 -12.47 -8.65
N HIS A 111 -10.68 -13.39 -7.90
CA HIS A 111 -11.83 -14.14 -8.38
C HIS A 111 -13.00 -13.25 -8.76
N ILE A 112 -13.36 -12.29 -7.89
CA ILE A 112 -14.49 -11.40 -8.15
C ILE A 112 -14.19 -10.32 -9.20
N ILE A 113 -12.91 -10.06 -9.51
CA ILE A 113 -12.53 -9.08 -10.53
C ILE A 113 -12.41 -9.75 -11.91
N TRP A 114 -11.67 -10.84 -12.08
CA TRP A 114 -11.42 -11.44 -13.42
C TRP A 114 -11.49 -12.97 -13.54
N GLU A 115 -11.36 -13.75 -12.47
CA GLU A 115 -11.35 -15.23 -12.62
C GLU A 115 -12.75 -15.84 -12.69
N CYS A 116 -13.76 -15.19 -12.10
CA CYS A 116 -15.13 -15.68 -12.16
C CYS A 116 -15.75 -15.42 -13.54
N ALA A 117 -16.49 -16.38 -14.08
CA ALA A 117 -17.23 -16.19 -15.33
C ALA A 117 -18.28 -15.06 -15.25
N SER A 118 -18.74 -14.71 -14.05
CA SER A 118 -19.66 -13.59 -13.80
C SER A 118 -18.95 -12.34 -13.29
N SER A 119 -17.62 -12.27 -13.36
CA SER A 119 -16.89 -11.07 -12.97
C SER A 119 -17.03 -9.98 -14.03
N PRO A 120 -16.86 -8.69 -13.66
CA PRO A 120 -16.90 -7.59 -14.62
C PRO A 120 -15.61 -7.45 -15.45
N GLY A 121 -14.53 -8.12 -15.05
CA GLY A 121 -13.21 -8.01 -15.68
C GLY A 121 -13.18 -8.30 -17.17
N PRO A 122 -13.77 -9.39 -17.68
CA PRO A 122 -13.80 -9.70 -19.10
C PRO A 122 -14.37 -8.58 -19.98
N GLU A 123 -15.42 -7.89 -19.53
CA GLU A 123 -16.00 -6.75 -20.27
C GLU A 123 -15.06 -5.54 -20.33
N ALA A 124 -14.25 -5.36 -19.28
CA ALA A 124 -13.23 -4.32 -19.17
C ALA A 124 -11.84 -4.75 -19.69
N ASN A 125 -11.73 -5.90 -20.36
CA ASN A 125 -10.46 -6.48 -20.83
C ASN A 125 -9.43 -6.76 -19.70
N ILE A 126 -9.92 -7.02 -18.48
CA ILE A 126 -9.14 -7.45 -17.32
C ILE A 126 -9.33 -8.96 -17.21
N ASN A 127 -8.39 -9.72 -17.77
CA ASN A 127 -8.46 -11.19 -17.82
C ASN A 127 -7.38 -11.87 -16.97
N CYS A 128 -6.41 -11.12 -16.47
CA CYS A 128 -5.35 -11.64 -15.62
C CYS A 128 -4.88 -10.58 -14.61
N ARG A 129 -4.04 -11.02 -13.68
CA ARG A 129 -3.43 -10.18 -12.65
C ARG A 129 -2.61 -9.04 -13.26
N GLU A 130 -1.85 -9.30 -14.32
CA GLU A 130 -1.00 -8.30 -14.97
C GLU A 130 -1.85 -7.20 -15.61
N ALA A 131 -2.96 -7.55 -16.25
CA ALA A 131 -3.90 -6.58 -16.81
C ALA A 131 -4.52 -5.70 -15.71
N TRP A 132 -4.87 -6.31 -14.57
CA TRP A 132 -5.37 -5.58 -13.40
C TRP A 132 -4.32 -4.62 -12.81
N GLU A 133 -3.09 -5.09 -12.61
CA GLU A 133 -2.01 -4.27 -12.06
C GLU A 133 -1.62 -3.12 -13.02
N ALA A 134 -1.66 -3.36 -14.33
CA ALA A 134 -1.44 -2.31 -15.33
C ALA A 134 -2.52 -1.22 -15.23
N LEU A 135 -3.79 -1.60 -15.09
CA LEU A 135 -4.91 -0.68 -14.90
C LEU A 135 -4.79 0.09 -13.58
N LEU A 136 -4.42 -0.56 -12.47
CA LEU A 136 -4.20 0.12 -11.19
C LEU A 136 -3.09 1.18 -11.25
N ARG A 137 -2.12 1.03 -12.16
CA ARG A 137 -0.99 1.95 -12.33
C ARG A 137 -1.21 3.00 -13.43
N SER A 138 -2.24 2.85 -14.27
CA SER A 138 -2.47 3.79 -15.37
C SER A 138 -2.91 5.15 -14.86
N GLU A 139 -2.19 6.21 -15.26
CA GLU A 139 -2.54 7.59 -14.90
C GLU A 139 -3.68 8.17 -15.76
N VAL A 140 -4.07 7.45 -16.81
CA VAL A 140 -5.23 7.78 -17.66
C VAL A 140 -6.48 7.18 -17.00
N PRO A 141 -7.54 7.97 -16.76
CA PRO A 141 -8.80 7.43 -16.26
C PRO A 141 -9.39 6.44 -17.29
N ALA A 142 -9.86 5.30 -16.79
CA ALA A 142 -10.52 4.25 -17.58
C ALA A 142 -11.92 4.67 -18.05
#